data_AF-A0AA39TYZ8-F1
#
_entry.id   AF-A0AA39TYZ8-F1
#
_cell.length_a   1.000
_cell.length_b   1.000
_cell.length_c   1.000
_cell.angle_alpha   90.00
_cell.angle_beta   90.00
_cell.angle_gamma   90.00
#
_symmetry.space_group_name_H-M   'P 1'
#
loop_
_entity.id
_entity.type
_entity.pdbx_description
1 polymer ?
#
loop_
_entity_poly.entity_id
_entity_poly.type
_entity_poly.pdbx_seq_one_letter_code
_entity_poly.pdbx_strand_id
1 'polypeptide(L)'
;MPSFSTLLVTVAAAAVLVRGADNTTEAADSLNEGTSFNAPVTPWEQDATPGWYYGDSPDNLPDSLNDLPWLKDGYLCSLLTQQNNGFQCPTSVPTPSSDGYIQTFSNYTGATQAVDYMTYGLVDTVESCKAMCNNVNGCIFVNSYHDVNGKNGSPLLTCSLFSQCHSVADSINRGGQTQPDGSIDYITNSDGYCKQRCSCGGA
;
A
#
# COMPACT_ATOMS: atom_id res chain seq x y z
N MET A 1 -7.37 54.36 -45.00
CA MET A 1 -7.25 53.01 -44.42
C MET A 1 -6.55 53.14 -43.08
N PRO A 2 -7.24 53.13 -41.92
CA PRO A 2 -6.56 53.07 -40.64
C PRO A 2 -6.31 51.61 -40.25
N SER A 3 -5.04 51.30 -39.99
CA SER A 3 -4.57 49.99 -39.55
C SER A 3 -4.72 49.89 -38.03
N PHE A 4 -5.52 48.96 -37.54
CA PHE A 4 -5.59 48.63 -36.12
C PHE A 4 -4.51 47.59 -35.80
N SER A 5 -3.51 47.99 -35.01
CA SER A 5 -2.45 47.11 -34.51
C SER A 5 -2.87 46.57 -33.15
N THR A 6 -3.14 45.27 -33.08
CA THR A 6 -3.59 44.59 -31.85
C THR A 6 -2.38 44.27 -30.97
N LEU A 7 -2.35 44.83 -29.77
CA LEU A 7 -1.33 44.55 -28.76
C LEU A 7 -1.68 43.23 -28.05
N LEU A 8 -0.92 42.17 -28.32
CA LEU A 8 -0.99 40.89 -27.59
C LEU A 8 -0.23 41.03 -26.27
N VAL A 9 -0.95 41.06 -25.15
CA VAL A 9 -0.36 40.93 -23.81
C VAL A 9 -0.18 39.44 -23.53
N THR A 10 1.03 38.93 -23.72
CA THR A 10 1.40 37.59 -23.27
C THR A 10 1.66 37.61 -21.76
N VAL A 11 0.74 37.05 -20.98
CA VAL A 11 0.99 36.74 -19.58
C VAL A 11 1.91 35.52 -19.56
N ALA A 12 3.18 35.71 -19.23
CA ALA A 12 4.10 34.59 -19.01
C ALA A 12 3.71 33.89 -17.71
N ALA A 13 3.08 32.71 -17.82
CA ALA A 13 2.97 31.80 -16.69
C ALA A 13 4.39 31.28 -16.39
N ALA A 14 4.94 31.66 -15.23
CA ALA A 14 6.17 31.06 -14.73
C ALA A 14 5.86 29.60 -14.35
N ALA A 15 6.31 28.66 -15.17
CA ALA A 15 6.34 27.26 -14.78
C ALA A 15 7.39 27.11 -13.67
N VAL A 16 6.93 26.94 -12.43
CA VAL A 16 7.78 26.46 -11.35
C VAL A 16 8.09 25.01 -11.69
N LEU A 17 9.32 24.74 -12.13
CA LEU A 17 9.84 23.38 -12.29
C LEU A 17 10.05 22.78 -10.89
N VAL A 18 9.00 22.17 -10.34
CA VAL A 18 9.09 21.24 -9.21
C VAL A 18 9.78 19.99 -9.72
N ARG A 19 10.98 19.69 -9.23
CA ARG A 19 11.59 18.37 -9.43
C ARG A 19 10.65 17.33 -8.79
N GLY A 20 9.91 16.55 -9.58
CA GLY A 20 9.15 15.39 -9.10
C GLY A 20 7.65 15.29 -9.45
N ALA A 21 7.02 16.31 -10.03
CA ALA A 21 5.56 16.32 -10.22
C ALA A 21 5.01 15.31 -11.25
N ASP A 22 5.78 14.97 -12.30
CA ASP A 22 5.35 13.98 -13.31
C ASP A 22 5.26 12.57 -12.70
N ASN A 23 6.27 12.16 -11.94
CA ASN A 23 6.29 10.85 -11.27
C ASN A 23 5.19 10.75 -10.19
N THR A 24 4.92 11.82 -9.42
CA THR A 24 3.87 11.77 -8.38
C THR A 24 2.46 11.69 -8.97
N THR A 25 2.22 12.28 -10.15
CA THR A 25 0.92 12.18 -10.83
C THR A 25 0.72 10.77 -11.40
N GLU A 26 1.74 10.21 -12.05
CA GLU A 26 1.73 8.82 -12.52
C GLU A 26 1.57 7.82 -11.35
N ALA A 27 2.24 8.07 -10.22
CA ALA A 27 2.08 7.30 -9.00
C ALA A 27 0.62 7.34 -8.50
N ALA A 28 -0.01 8.52 -8.44
CA ALA A 28 -1.42 8.64 -8.05
C ALA A 28 -2.34 7.86 -9.00
N ASP A 29 -2.14 8.00 -10.32
CA ASP A 29 -2.89 7.27 -11.34
C ASP A 29 -2.71 5.75 -11.23
N SER A 30 -1.53 5.28 -10.84
CA SER A 30 -1.24 3.85 -10.63
C SER A 30 -1.91 3.23 -9.40
N LEU A 31 -2.34 4.05 -8.43
CA LEU A 31 -2.95 3.60 -7.17
C LEU A 31 -4.47 3.49 -7.31
N ASN A 32 -4.95 2.60 -8.19
CA ASN A 32 -6.36 2.35 -8.44
C ASN A 32 -6.70 0.84 -8.41
N GLU A 33 -7.99 0.50 -8.32
CA GLU A 33 -8.44 -0.90 -8.22
C GLU A 33 -8.03 -1.76 -9.43
N GLY A 34 -8.03 -1.19 -10.65
CA GLY A 34 -7.69 -1.91 -11.87
C GLY A 34 -6.23 -2.33 -12.00
N THR A 35 -5.35 -1.75 -11.18
CA THR A 35 -3.91 -2.07 -11.11
C THR A 35 -3.54 -2.71 -9.79
N SER A 36 -4.53 -3.15 -8.99
CA SER A 36 -4.33 -3.64 -7.62
C SER A 36 -3.53 -2.65 -6.78
N PHE A 37 -3.85 -1.36 -6.95
CA PHE A 37 -3.18 -0.23 -6.30
C PHE A 37 -1.65 -0.31 -6.45
N ASN A 38 -1.22 -0.42 -7.72
CA ASN A 38 0.19 -0.54 -8.15
C ASN A 38 0.88 -1.87 -7.76
N ALA A 39 0.11 -2.90 -7.35
CA ALA A 39 0.62 -4.24 -7.02
C ALA A 39 -0.13 -5.35 -7.79
N PRO A 40 -0.03 -5.44 -9.12
CA PRO A 40 -0.81 -6.38 -9.93
C PRO A 40 -0.37 -7.85 -9.81
N VAL A 41 0.86 -8.10 -9.37
CA VAL A 41 1.39 -9.44 -9.10
C VAL A 41 1.26 -9.71 -7.61
N THR A 42 0.68 -10.86 -7.27
CA THR A 42 0.36 -11.19 -5.88
C THR A 42 1.63 -11.55 -5.09
N PRO A 43 1.67 -11.34 -3.76
CA PRO A 43 2.92 -11.46 -2.99
C PRO A 43 3.43 -12.90 -2.82
N TRP A 44 2.71 -13.91 -3.31
CA TRP A 44 3.18 -15.30 -3.35
C TRP A 44 3.71 -15.70 -4.74
N GLU A 45 3.70 -14.80 -5.71
CA GLU A 45 4.20 -15.04 -7.06
C GLU A 45 5.62 -14.50 -7.23
N GLN A 46 6.34 -15.07 -8.19
CA GLN A 46 7.67 -14.60 -8.56
C GLN A 46 7.57 -13.19 -9.15
N ASP A 47 8.57 -12.35 -8.86
CA ASP A 47 8.68 -10.96 -9.34
C ASP A 47 7.60 -10.00 -8.82
N ALA A 48 6.90 -10.38 -7.75
CA ALA A 48 5.96 -9.50 -7.06
C ALA A 48 6.68 -8.27 -6.47
N THR A 49 6.09 -7.09 -6.67
CA THR A 49 6.55 -5.83 -6.06
C THR A 49 5.44 -5.17 -5.24
N PRO A 50 5.75 -4.62 -4.06
CA PRO A 50 4.77 -3.84 -3.31
C PRO A 50 4.28 -2.65 -4.12
N GLY A 51 3.03 -2.22 -3.91
CA GLY A 51 2.44 -1.11 -4.66
C GLY A 51 2.68 0.25 -4.03
N TRP A 52 2.95 0.30 -2.73
CA TRP A 52 3.04 1.53 -1.95
C TRP A 52 3.85 1.33 -0.65
N TYR A 53 4.31 2.43 -0.06
CA TYR A 53 4.97 2.45 1.24
C TYR A 53 4.29 3.45 2.20
N TYR A 54 3.97 3.00 3.41
CA TYR A 54 3.45 3.85 4.49
C TYR A 54 4.26 3.63 5.78
N GLY A 55 5.39 4.33 5.86
CA GLY A 55 6.23 4.39 7.05
C GLY A 55 6.96 5.72 7.18
N ASP A 56 7.71 5.87 8.27
CA ASP A 56 8.37 7.11 8.69
C ASP A 56 9.73 7.35 8.04
N SER A 57 10.32 6.33 7.43
CA SER A 57 11.70 6.38 6.94
C SER A 57 11.80 5.80 5.54
N PRO A 58 11.39 6.57 4.50
CA PRO A 58 11.52 6.13 3.10
C PRO A 58 12.97 5.85 2.72
N ASP A 59 13.93 6.51 3.36
CA ASP A 59 15.37 6.26 3.19
C ASP A 59 15.81 4.84 3.64
N ASN A 60 14.98 4.11 4.37
CA ASN A 60 15.23 2.71 4.75
C ASN A 60 14.77 1.71 3.70
N LEU A 61 14.09 2.15 2.64
CA LEU A 61 13.75 1.28 1.53
C LEU A 61 15.03 0.89 0.78
N PRO A 62 15.14 -0.36 0.31
CA PRO A 62 16.22 -0.73 -0.60
C PRO A 62 16.08 0.08 -1.90
N ASP A 63 17.19 0.35 -2.58
CA ASP A 63 17.21 1.18 -3.79
C ASP A 63 16.23 0.69 -4.88
N SER A 64 15.99 -0.61 -4.96
CA SER A 64 15.04 -1.23 -5.89
C SER A 64 13.57 -0.88 -5.60
N LEU A 65 13.27 -0.28 -4.45
CA LEU A 65 11.93 0.11 -3.99
C LEU A 65 11.82 1.63 -3.73
N ASN A 66 12.82 2.43 -4.11
CA ASN A 66 12.78 3.89 -3.93
C ASN A 66 11.72 4.58 -4.78
N ASP A 67 11.22 3.92 -5.83
CA ASP A 67 10.15 4.43 -6.69
C ASP A 67 8.75 4.12 -6.15
N LEU A 68 8.63 3.48 -4.97
CA LEU A 68 7.33 3.25 -4.36
C LEU A 68 6.63 4.57 -3.99
N PRO A 69 5.33 4.72 -4.32
CA PRO A 69 4.53 5.83 -3.82
C PRO A 69 4.56 5.88 -2.27
N TRP A 70 5.15 6.95 -1.73
CA TRP A 70 5.24 7.16 -0.28
C TRP A 70 3.98 7.87 0.24
N LEU A 71 3.15 7.15 0.98
CA LEU A 71 1.82 7.62 1.41
C LEU A 71 1.84 8.59 2.60
N LYS A 72 3.01 9.17 2.90
CA LYS A 72 3.14 10.35 3.76
C LYS A 72 3.55 11.61 2.98
N ASP A 73 3.73 11.49 1.66
CA ASP A 73 3.90 12.65 0.78
C ASP A 73 2.60 13.44 0.67
N GLY A 74 2.61 14.69 1.14
CA GLY A 74 1.42 15.53 1.17
C GLY A 74 0.85 15.87 -0.21
N TYR A 75 1.67 15.90 -1.26
CA TYR A 75 1.22 16.17 -2.61
C TYR A 75 0.52 14.94 -3.20
N LEU A 76 1.12 13.76 -3.11
CA LEU A 76 0.50 12.48 -3.51
C LEU A 76 -0.85 12.29 -2.82
N CYS A 77 -0.91 12.47 -1.50
CA CYS A 77 -2.14 12.29 -0.74
C CYS A 77 -3.23 13.31 -1.12
N SER A 78 -2.84 14.53 -1.51
CA SER A 78 -3.76 15.52 -2.04
C SER A 78 -4.33 15.12 -3.40
N LEU A 79 -3.53 14.50 -4.28
CA LEU A 79 -3.99 14.00 -5.57
C LEU A 79 -4.95 12.81 -5.39
N LEU A 80 -4.60 11.84 -4.54
CA LEU A 80 -5.45 10.69 -4.23
C LEU A 80 -6.82 11.11 -3.67
N THR A 81 -6.84 12.13 -2.81
CA THR A 81 -8.10 12.70 -2.28
C THR A 81 -8.96 13.29 -3.41
N GLN A 82 -8.36 13.92 -4.40
CA GLN A 82 -9.08 14.51 -5.53
C GLN A 82 -9.61 13.46 -6.51
N GLN A 83 -8.85 12.38 -6.74
CA GLN A 83 -9.27 11.29 -7.63
C GLN A 83 -10.46 10.51 -7.08
N ASN A 84 -10.59 10.41 -5.74
CA ASN A 84 -11.68 9.69 -5.06
C ASN A 84 -11.90 8.26 -5.61
N ASN A 85 -10.81 7.56 -5.89
CA ASN A 85 -10.79 6.25 -6.55
C ASN A 85 -10.85 5.05 -5.57
N GLY A 86 -11.21 5.30 -4.31
CA GLY A 86 -11.28 4.27 -3.28
C GLY A 86 -9.94 3.93 -2.62
N PHE A 87 -8.85 4.64 -2.92
CA PHE A 87 -7.56 4.52 -2.23
C PHE A 87 -7.15 5.86 -1.65
N GLN A 88 -6.96 5.93 -0.34
CA GLN A 88 -6.58 7.16 0.35
C GLN A 88 -5.37 6.92 1.25
N CYS A 89 -4.52 7.94 1.38
CA CYS A 89 -3.47 7.91 2.39
C CYS A 89 -4.08 7.85 3.79
N PRO A 90 -3.51 7.08 4.73
CA PRO A 90 -4.00 7.07 6.09
C PRO A 90 -3.73 8.41 6.79
N THR A 91 -4.77 8.97 7.41
CA THR A 91 -4.69 10.22 8.18
C THR A 91 -4.41 10.01 9.66
N SER A 92 -4.65 8.79 10.16
CA SER A 92 -4.38 8.40 11.54
C SER A 92 -4.09 6.91 11.64
N VAL A 93 -3.27 6.55 12.62
CA VAL A 93 -2.97 5.16 12.97
C VAL A 93 -3.93 4.73 14.09
N PRO A 94 -4.65 3.60 13.95
CA PRO A 94 -5.62 3.17 14.94
C PRO A 94 -4.93 2.70 16.24
N THR A 95 -5.54 3.02 17.37
CA THR A 95 -5.07 2.57 18.69
C THR A 95 -5.40 1.09 18.90
N PRO A 96 -4.45 0.22 19.28
CA PRO A 96 -4.68 -1.23 19.38
C PRO A 96 -5.85 -1.66 20.29
N SER A 97 -6.14 -0.91 21.35
CA SER A 97 -7.22 -1.23 22.29
C SER A 97 -8.63 -0.98 21.73
N SER A 98 -8.75 -0.29 20.59
CA SER A 98 -10.04 0.09 19.99
C SER A 98 -9.92 0.27 18.47
N ASP A 99 -9.13 -0.57 17.81
CA ASP A 99 -8.82 -0.43 16.37
C ASP A 99 -9.94 -0.94 15.45
N GLY A 100 -10.93 -1.65 16.00
CA GLY A 100 -12.04 -2.22 15.24
C GLY A 100 -11.68 -3.51 14.50
N TYR A 101 -10.64 -4.23 14.90
CA TYR A 101 -10.24 -5.51 14.31
C TYR A 101 -10.34 -6.68 15.31
N ILE A 102 -10.50 -7.88 14.79
CA ILE A 102 -10.29 -9.15 15.50
C ILE A 102 -9.09 -9.82 14.87
N GLN A 103 -8.09 -10.15 15.69
CA GLN A 103 -6.97 -10.99 15.25
C GLN A 103 -7.46 -12.42 15.03
N THR A 104 -7.32 -12.95 13.80
CA THR A 104 -7.79 -14.29 13.42
C THR A 104 -6.70 -15.35 13.53
N PHE A 105 -5.44 -14.95 13.41
CA PHE A 105 -4.27 -15.77 13.70
C PHE A 105 -3.06 -14.89 14.03
N SER A 106 -2.06 -15.48 14.69
CA SER A 106 -0.84 -14.76 15.04
C SER A 106 0.41 -15.63 15.03
N ASN A 107 1.55 -14.97 14.78
CA ASN A 107 2.90 -15.51 14.79
C ASN A 107 3.05 -16.79 13.94
N TYR A 108 2.43 -16.79 12.76
CA TYR A 108 2.49 -17.93 11.85
C TYR A 108 3.65 -17.79 10.87
N THR A 109 4.12 -18.92 10.32
CA THR A 109 5.19 -18.95 9.31
C THR A 109 4.64 -18.94 7.88
N GLY A 110 3.42 -18.45 7.69
CA GLY A 110 2.73 -18.45 6.42
C GLY A 110 1.84 -17.23 6.28
N ALA A 111 1.94 -16.55 5.15
CA ALA A 111 1.08 -15.44 4.77
C ALA A 111 -0.20 -15.96 4.11
N THR A 112 -1.23 -15.11 4.14
CA THR A 112 -2.52 -15.36 3.51
C THR A 112 -2.35 -15.39 2.00
N GLN A 113 -2.84 -16.45 1.37
CA GLN A 113 -2.94 -16.57 -0.08
C GLN A 113 -4.40 -16.84 -0.42
N ALA A 114 -5.05 -15.87 -1.07
CA ALA A 114 -6.47 -15.93 -1.35
C ALA A 114 -6.84 -15.15 -2.62
N VAL A 115 -7.95 -15.53 -3.23
CA VAL A 115 -8.42 -15.01 -4.53
C VAL A 115 -9.01 -13.60 -4.47
N ASP A 116 -9.36 -13.15 -3.27
CA ASP A 116 -9.97 -11.85 -3.00
C ASP A 116 -8.94 -10.81 -2.54
N TYR A 117 -7.68 -11.06 -2.87
CA TYR A 117 -6.55 -10.14 -2.76
C TYR A 117 -6.83 -8.82 -3.49
N MET A 118 -6.41 -7.73 -2.87
CA MET A 118 -6.60 -6.38 -3.39
C MET A 118 -5.29 -5.70 -3.75
N THR A 119 -4.32 -5.70 -2.84
CA THR A 119 -3.00 -5.07 -2.97
C THR A 119 -2.08 -5.50 -1.83
N TYR A 120 -0.80 -5.20 -1.93
CA TYR A 120 0.08 -5.17 -0.77
C TYR A 120 1.05 -3.99 -0.84
N GLY A 121 1.51 -3.57 0.32
CA GLY A 121 2.54 -2.55 0.46
C GLY A 121 3.45 -2.83 1.65
N LEU A 122 4.33 -1.89 1.94
CA LEU A 122 5.26 -1.96 3.06
C LEU A 122 4.87 -0.95 4.15
N VAL A 123 4.96 -1.35 5.41
CA VAL A 123 4.68 -0.52 6.58
C VAL A 123 5.65 -0.80 7.72
N ASP A 124 5.75 0.14 8.65
CA ASP A 124 6.61 -0.03 9.83
C ASP A 124 5.93 -0.84 10.96
N THR A 125 4.59 -0.80 11.03
CA THR A 125 3.82 -1.42 12.13
C THR A 125 2.53 -2.08 11.66
N VAL A 126 2.02 -3.00 12.47
CA VAL A 126 0.70 -3.64 12.26
C VAL A 126 -0.41 -2.59 12.24
N GLU A 127 -0.34 -1.58 13.12
CA GLU A 127 -1.33 -0.52 13.19
C GLU A 127 -1.33 0.31 11.89
N SER A 128 -0.17 0.57 11.32
CA SER A 128 -0.04 1.23 10.00
C SER A 128 -0.66 0.38 8.88
N CYS A 129 -0.54 -0.96 8.93
CA CYS A 129 -1.22 -1.86 8.00
C CYS A 129 -2.75 -1.75 8.12
N LYS A 130 -3.28 -1.78 9.35
CA LYS A 130 -4.71 -1.59 9.62
C LYS A 130 -5.21 -0.21 9.19
N ALA A 131 -4.38 0.83 9.39
CA ALA A 131 -4.67 2.19 8.95
C ALA A 131 -4.87 2.24 7.43
N MET A 132 -4.02 1.54 6.66
CA MET A 132 -4.20 1.41 5.22
C MET A 132 -5.52 0.74 4.86
N CYS A 133 -5.85 -0.40 5.46
CA CYS A 133 -7.13 -1.06 5.19
C CYS A 133 -8.34 -0.19 5.54
N ASN A 134 -8.24 0.68 6.55
CA ASN A 134 -9.32 1.64 6.86
C ASN A 134 -9.53 2.70 5.77
N ASN A 135 -8.53 2.95 4.93
CA ASN A 135 -8.52 3.98 3.89
C ASN A 135 -8.56 3.41 2.46
N VAL A 136 -8.69 2.09 2.32
CA VAL A 136 -8.93 1.41 1.04
C VAL A 136 -10.35 0.86 1.01
N ASN A 137 -11.15 1.34 0.06
CA ASN A 137 -12.53 0.92 -0.09
C ASN A 137 -12.61 -0.59 -0.38
N GLY A 138 -13.52 -1.28 0.29
CA GLY A 138 -13.67 -2.73 0.16
C GLY A 138 -12.66 -3.56 0.97
N CYS A 139 -11.63 -2.97 1.58
CA CYS A 139 -10.72 -3.75 2.43
C CYS A 139 -11.42 -4.18 3.72
N ILE A 140 -11.39 -5.49 4.00
CA ILE A 140 -12.04 -6.11 5.16
C ILE A 140 -11.03 -6.86 6.04
N PHE A 141 -9.90 -7.28 5.48
CA PHE A 141 -8.90 -8.06 6.20
C PHE A 141 -7.49 -7.61 5.85
N VAL A 142 -6.61 -7.67 6.84
CA VAL A 142 -5.18 -7.44 6.68
C VAL A 142 -4.39 -8.64 7.14
N ASN A 143 -3.34 -8.96 6.39
CA ASN A 143 -2.28 -9.84 6.84
C ASN A 143 -0.96 -9.09 6.83
N SER A 144 -0.36 -8.95 8.01
CA SER A 144 0.97 -8.38 8.20
C SER A 144 1.98 -9.48 8.48
N TYR A 145 3.13 -9.45 7.83
CA TYR A 145 4.18 -10.45 8.01
C TYR A 145 5.56 -9.91 7.62
N HIS A 146 6.61 -10.58 8.05
CA HIS A 146 7.94 -10.37 7.51
C HIS A 146 8.16 -11.31 6.34
N ASP A 147 8.46 -10.72 5.18
CA ASP A 147 9.04 -11.42 4.06
C ASP A 147 10.57 -11.38 4.21
N VAL A 148 11.14 -12.50 4.65
CA VAL A 148 12.57 -12.59 4.90
C VAL A 148 13.24 -13.06 3.61
N ASN A 149 13.86 -12.14 2.89
CA ASN A 149 14.64 -12.37 1.66
C ASN A 149 15.93 -13.19 1.90
N GLY A 150 15.86 -14.30 2.64
CA GLY A 150 16.98 -15.19 2.99
C GLY A 150 18.10 -14.55 3.82
N LYS A 151 17.96 -13.29 4.25
CA LYS A 151 18.98 -12.49 4.95
C LYS A 151 18.34 -11.63 6.04
N ASN A 152 18.44 -12.06 7.30
CA ASN A 152 18.06 -11.32 8.54
C ASN A 152 16.70 -10.55 8.55
N GLY A 153 15.82 -10.76 7.58
CA GLY A 153 14.52 -10.10 7.46
C GLY A 153 14.59 -8.70 6.89
N SER A 154 13.53 -8.28 6.20
CA SER A 154 13.23 -6.86 6.01
C SER A 154 12.84 -6.26 7.37
N PRO A 155 13.33 -5.07 7.77
CA PRO A 155 12.82 -4.39 8.96
C PRO A 155 11.36 -3.96 8.80
N LEU A 156 10.87 -3.91 7.55
CA LEU A 156 9.50 -3.54 7.22
C LEU A 156 8.58 -4.76 7.23
N LEU A 157 7.32 -4.52 7.60
CA LEU A 157 6.24 -5.49 7.47
C LEU A 157 5.64 -5.38 6.08
N THR A 158 5.48 -6.52 5.43
CA THR A 158 4.58 -6.64 4.28
C THR A 158 3.14 -6.58 4.78
N CYS A 159 2.33 -5.72 4.19
CA CYS A 159 0.93 -5.51 4.52
C CYS A 159 0.07 -5.89 3.31
N SER A 160 -0.57 -7.06 3.35
CA SER A 160 -1.47 -7.53 2.30
C SER A 160 -2.94 -7.27 2.67
N LEU A 161 -3.71 -6.73 1.73
CA LEU A 161 -5.11 -6.34 1.91
C LEU A 161 -6.05 -7.27 1.13
N PHE A 162 -7.15 -7.66 1.76
CA PHE A 162 -8.14 -8.57 1.21
C PHE A 162 -9.57 -8.07 1.46
N SER A 163 -10.48 -8.44 0.57
CA SER A 163 -11.89 -8.01 0.62
C SER A 163 -12.80 -8.93 1.46
N GLN A 164 -12.29 -10.07 1.93
CA GLN A 164 -12.96 -10.98 2.84
C GLN A 164 -12.07 -11.33 4.05
N CYS A 165 -12.69 -11.84 5.13
CA CYS A 165 -11.94 -12.26 6.30
C CYS A 165 -11.34 -13.66 6.11
N HIS A 166 -10.09 -13.81 6.52
CA HIS A 166 -9.35 -15.06 6.45
C HIS A 166 -8.97 -15.59 7.82
N SER A 167 -8.65 -16.88 7.85
CA SER A 167 -8.15 -17.58 9.03
C SER A 167 -6.80 -18.23 8.74
N VAL A 168 -6.22 -18.89 9.73
CA VAL A 168 -4.97 -19.65 9.58
C VAL A 168 -5.03 -20.70 8.46
N ALA A 169 -6.22 -21.14 8.05
CA ALA A 169 -6.39 -22.07 6.93
C ALA A 169 -5.88 -21.51 5.59
N ASP A 170 -5.92 -20.19 5.42
CA ASP A 170 -5.46 -19.50 4.21
C ASP A 170 -4.00 -19.06 4.31
N SER A 171 -3.36 -19.25 5.47
CA SER A 171 -1.97 -18.89 5.76
C SER A 171 -0.97 -19.91 5.16
N ILE A 172 -1.05 -20.10 3.84
CA ILE A 172 -0.33 -21.14 3.10
C ILE A 172 0.85 -20.62 2.28
N ASN A 173 0.99 -19.30 2.07
CA ASN A 173 2.18 -18.73 1.42
C ASN A 173 3.36 -18.79 2.40
N ARG A 174 4.29 -19.72 2.20
CA ARG A 174 5.46 -19.89 3.07
C ARG A 174 6.70 -19.13 2.56
N GLY A 175 6.58 -18.40 1.46
CA GLY A 175 7.71 -17.95 0.65
C GLY A 175 8.20 -19.08 -0.25
N GLY A 176 9.49 -19.09 -0.54
CA GLY A 176 10.14 -20.03 -1.44
C GLY A 176 10.51 -19.43 -2.81
N GLN A 177 10.29 -18.13 -3.01
CA GLN A 177 10.72 -17.43 -4.20
C GLN A 177 12.24 -17.21 -4.16
N THR A 178 12.87 -17.26 -5.34
CA THR A 178 14.31 -17.04 -5.46
C THR A 178 14.57 -15.57 -5.68
N GLN A 179 15.36 -14.98 -4.79
CA GLN A 179 15.77 -13.59 -4.82
C GLN A 179 16.90 -13.37 -5.85
N PRO A 180 17.13 -12.13 -6.33
CA PRO A 180 18.16 -11.86 -7.35
C PRO A 180 19.58 -12.30 -6.98
N ASP A 181 19.87 -12.42 -5.69
CA ASP A 181 21.15 -12.89 -5.15
C ASP A 181 21.22 -14.41 -4.94
N GLY A 182 20.18 -15.14 -5.34
CA GLY A 182 20.06 -16.60 -5.20
C GLY A 182 19.61 -17.08 -3.83
N SER A 183 19.37 -16.18 -2.88
CA SER A 183 18.74 -16.56 -1.61
C SER A 183 17.27 -16.93 -1.80
N ILE A 184 16.74 -17.73 -0.89
CA ILE A 184 15.33 -18.13 -0.88
C ILE A 184 14.66 -17.40 0.26
N ASP A 185 13.53 -16.78 -0.02
CA ASP A 185 12.74 -16.11 0.99
C ASP A 185 11.89 -17.07 1.83
N TYR A 186 11.41 -16.57 2.96
CA TYR A 186 10.47 -17.28 3.81
C TYR A 186 9.67 -16.30 4.66
N ILE A 187 8.44 -16.69 5.01
CA ILE A 187 7.54 -15.85 5.80
C ILE A 187 7.69 -16.12 7.30
N THR A 188 7.80 -15.05 8.09
CA THR A 188 7.74 -15.11 9.56
C THR A 188 6.79 -14.08 10.14
N ASN A 189 6.40 -14.30 11.41
CA ASN A 189 5.59 -13.37 12.19
C ASN A 189 4.32 -12.91 11.47
N SER A 190 3.66 -13.85 10.79
CA SER A 190 2.43 -13.58 10.06
C SER A 190 1.24 -13.51 11.00
N ASP A 191 0.59 -12.35 11.00
CA ASP A 191 -0.58 -12.02 11.80
C ASP A 191 -1.75 -11.61 10.90
N GLY A 192 -2.93 -12.11 11.19
CA GLY A 192 -4.16 -11.85 10.42
C GLY A 192 -5.18 -11.09 11.24
N TYR A 193 -5.82 -10.07 10.64
CA TYR A 193 -6.82 -9.24 11.33
C TYR A 193 -8.03 -8.97 10.43
N CYS A 194 -9.20 -9.38 10.90
CA CYS A 194 -10.50 -9.15 10.26
C CYS A 194 -11.15 -7.91 10.88
N LYS A 195 -11.67 -6.99 10.05
CA LYS A 195 -12.48 -5.87 10.55
C LYS A 195 -13.70 -6.42 11.31
N GLN A 196 -13.89 -5.94 12.52
CA GLN A 196 -15.15 -6.13 13.23
C GLN A 196 -16.23 -5.43 12.41
N ARG A 197 -17.16 -6.21 11.86
CA ARG A 197 -18.39 -5.61 11.37
C ARG A 197 -19.08 -5.02 12.59
N CYS A 198 -19.35 -3.72 12.57
CA CYS A 198 -20.23 -3.13 13.54
C CYS A 198 -21.54 -3.93 13.52
N SER A 199 -21.83 -4.62 14.62
CA SER A 199 -23.17 -5.13 14.90
C SER A 199 -24.08 -3.94 15.18
N CYS A 200 -24.37 -3.13 14.17
CA CYS A 200 -25.53 -2.26 14.20
C CYS A 200 -26.72 -3.22 14.23
N GLY A 201 -27.32 -3.36 15.41
CA GLY A 201 -28.46 -4.24 15.65
C GLY A 201 -29.50 -4.05 14.54
N GLY A 202 -29.82 -5.14 13.86
CA GLY A 202 -31.02 -5.19 13.04
C GLY A 202 -32.23 -4.92 13.93
N ALA A 203 -32.87 -3.79 13.69
CA ALA A 203 -34.23 -3.52 14.09
C ALA A 203 -35.17 -4.00 12.97
#